data_AF-A0A1C0B8X8-F1
#
_entry.id   AF-A0A1C0B8X8-F1
#
_cell.length_a   1.000
_cell.length_b   1.000
_cell.length_c   1.000
_cell.angle_alpha   90.00
_cell.angle_beta   90.00
_cell.angle_gamma   90.00
#
_symmetry.space_group_name_H-M   'P 1'
#
loop_
_entity.id
_entity.type
_entity.pdbx_description
1 polymer ?
#
loop_
_entity_poly.entity_id
_entity_poly.type
_entity_poly.pdbx_seq_one_letter_code
_entity_poly.pdbx_strand_id
1 'polypeptide(L)'
;MGLKNYIIATILLMVIVYAFVHSLQLSAYTLTLLGNSWTMPAELWILVPMLFLVLLTYLHMAFYTLVEGFKSRFLKQDIKNIFDLIRTKLIEDDKKVVFKTKEFKELSKVVSNIKFDLKSTIANFSNEDLNIAIRTINDINAGAYIKDLKSKQGTKLYEKNIKNRIKDDADFAVEVVKRADKYSYDLQKTALLKVIEDKSLTTVKKAYAYVKLDKELVTAILKKDIETDDFSLGYEEVIRILKDLKLSKEDFVEFAKLYEDSEKPDILILLFEKLSSENEDATDAYLYVLNKFEMKDKLREFLIGSADDEYVAFKALLDLKDAGKLYSLESISYK
;
A
#
# COMPACT_ATOMS: atom_id res chain seq x y z
N MET A 1 -3.13 56.97 -8.50
CA MET A 1 -4.47 57.57 -8.69
C MET A 1 -5.48 56.43 -8.84
N GLY A 2 -6.59 56.42 -8.09
CA GLY A 2 -7.62 55.40 -8.31
C GLY A 2 -8.32 55.57 -9.67
N LEU A 3 -8.83 54.49 -10.27
CA LEU A 3 -9.49 54.49 -11.59
C LEU A 3 -10.54 55.60 -11.72
N LYS A 4 -11.33 55.82 -10.65
CA LYS A 4 -12.33 56.89 -10.56
C LYS A 4 -11.70 58.28 -10.77
N ASN A 5 -10.59 58.57 -10.11
CA ASN A 5 -9.93 59.88 -10.20
C ASN A 5 -9.27 60.08 -11.56
N TYR A 6 -8.76 59.01 -12.17
CA TYR A 6 -8.21 59.04 -13.53
C TYR A 6 -9.31 59.35 -14.57
N ILE A 7 -10.46 58.68 -14.49
CA ILE A 7 -11.60 58.93 -15.40
C ILE A 7 -12.11 60.37 -15.27
N ILE A 8 -12.23 60.88 -14.04
CA ILE A 8 -12.67 62.26 -13.82
C ILE A 8 -11.65 63.25 -14.41
N ALA A 9 -10.35 63.01 -14.20
CA ALA A 9 -9.29 63.89 -14.70
C ALA A 9 -9.22 63.92 -16.23
N THR A 10 -9.38 62.78 -16.91
CA THR A 10 -9.37 62.71 -18.39
C THR A 10 -10.60 63.37 -19.00
N ILE A 11 -11.79 63.22 -18.39
CA ILE A 11 -13.01 63.93 -18.84
C ILE A 11 -12.83 65.44 -18.66
N LEU A 12 -12.36 65.88 -17.50
CA LEU A 12 -12.12 67.28 -17.21
C LEU A 12 -11.08 67.89 -18.16
N LEU A 13 -10.00 67.15 -18.47
CA LEU A 13 -9.01 67.56 -19.46
C LEU A 13 -9.63 67.73 -20.86
N MET A 14 -10.48 66.80 -21.31
CA MET A 14 -11.17 66.92 -22.61
C MET A 14 -12.08 68.17 -22.65
N VAL A 15 -12.81 68.45 -21.58
CA VAL A 15 -13.67 69.64 -21.47
C VAL A 15 -12.85 70.93 -21.53
N ILE A 16 -11.73 70.98 -20.80
CA ILE A 16 -10.83 72.15 -20.80
C ILE A 16 -10.21 72.36 -22.18
N VAL A 17 -9.73 71.30 -22.84
CA VAL A 17 -9.15 71.40 -24.18
C VAL A 17 -10.21 71.83 -25.19
N TYR A 18 -11.42 71.29 -25.13
CA TYR A 18 -12.52 71.72 -26.00
C TYR A 18 -12.84 73.20 -25.82
N ALA A 19 -13.04 73.66 -24.57
CA ALA A 19 -13.34 75.06 -24.27
C ALA A 19 -12.22 76.00 -24.75
N PHE A 20 -10.95 75.59 -24.57
CA PHE A 20 -9.79 76.34 -25.03
C PHE A 20 -9.78 76.47 -26.56
N VAL A 21 -9.90 75.36 -27.30
CA VAL A 21 -9.87 75.40 -28.78
C VAL A 21 -11.07 76.17 -29.33
N HIS A 22 -12.25 76.02 -28.74
CA HIS A 22 -13.46 76.74 -29.14
C HIS A 22 -13.30 78.26 -28.97
N SER A 23 -12.63 78.70 -27.90
CA SER A 23 -12.39 80.12 -27.64
C SER A 23 -11.53 80.81 -28.71
N LEU A 24 -10.77 80.04 -29.49
CA LEU A 24 -9.91 80.56 -30.56
C LEU A 24 -10.69 80.87 -31.85
N GLN A 25 -11.99 80.53 -31.92
CA GLN A 25 -12.86 80.78 -33.09
C GLN A 25 -12.24 80.30 -34.41
N LEU A 26 -11.59 79.13 -34.39
CA LEU A 26 -10.96 78.53 -35.56
C LEU A 26 -12.02 78.15 -36.60
N SER A 27 -11.70 78.33 -37.88
CA SER A 27 -12.59 77.94 -38.97
C SER A 27 -12.73 76.41 -39.08
N ALA A 28 -13.71 75.95 -39.87
CA ALA A 28 -13.82 74.53 -40.22
C ALA A 28 -12.65 74.09 -41.10
N TYR A 29 -12.18 72.86 -40.90
CA TYR A 29 -11.12 72.24 -41.70
C TYR A 29 -11.69 71.03 -42.45
N THR A 30 -11.36 70.93 -43.73
CA THR A 30 -11.71 69.80 -44.57
C THR A 30 -10.51 68.86 -44.66
N LEU A 31 -10.68 67.62 -44.20
CA LEU A 31 -9.71 66.55 -44.43
C LEU A 31 -10.16 65.72 -45.63
N THR A 32 -9.33 65.63 -46.65
CA THR A 32 -9.56 64.75 -47.80
C THR A 32 -8.66 63.52 -47.68
N LEU A 33 -9.26 62.34 -47.46
CA LEU A 33 -8.55 61.07 -47.31
C LEU A 33 -9.26 60.00 -48.15
N LEU A 34 -8.50 59.22 -48.94
CA LEU A 34 -9.02 58.11 -49.75
C LEU A 34 -10.23 58.48 -50.65
N GLY A 35 -10.20 59.68 -51.24
CA GLY A 35 -11.27 60.19 -52.12
C GLY A 35 -12.51 60.74 -51.40
N ASN A 36 -12.59 60.60 -50.07
CA ASN A 36 -13.67 61.16 -49.25
C ASN A 36 -13.23 62.47 -48.59
N SER A 37 -14.10 63.48 -48.57
CA SER A 37 -13.83 64.78 -47.91
C SER A 37 -14.74 64.97 -46.71
N TRP A 38 -14.15 65.19 -45.55
CA TRP A 38 -14.85 65.33 -44.27
C TRP A 38 -14.57 66.73 -43.74
N THR A 39 -15.61 67.55 -43.61
CA THR A 39 -15.49 68.92 -43.07
C THR A 39 -15.99 68.94 -41.63
N MET A 40 -15.10 69.25 -40.69
CA MET A 40 -15.45 69.41 -39.28
C MET A 40 -14.84 70.70 -38.69
N PRO A 41 -15.46 71.28 -37.66
CA PRO A 41 -14.84 72.32 -36.84
C PRO A 41 -13.48 71.89 -36.30
N ALA A 42 -12.56 72.84 -36.14
CA ALA A 42 -11.21 72.58 -35.64
C ALA A 42 -11.21 71.90 -34.25
N GLU A 43 -12.20 72.21 -33.40
CA GLU A 43 -12.28 71.62 -32.06
C GLU A 43 -12.52 70.11 -32.10
N LEU A 44 -13.30 69.63 -33.06
CA LEU A 44 -13.55 68.20 -33.23
C LEU A 44 -12.33 67.46 -33.78
N TRP A 45 -11.56 68.08 -34.69
CA TRP A 45 -10.32 67.50 -35.19
C TRP A 45 -9.28 67.28 -34.10
N ILE A 46 -9.25 68.13 -33.07
CA ILE A 46 -8.35 67.98 -31.91
C ILE A 46 -8.90 66.98 -30.89
N LEU A 47 -10.21 66.97 -30.66
CA LEU A 47 -10.85 66.03 -29.73
C LEU A 47 -10.79 64.57 -30.17
N VAL A 48 -10.88 64.28 -31.47
CA VAL A 48 -10.93 62.89 -31.98
C VAL A 48 -9.67 62.09 -31.62
N PRO A 49 -8.43 62.55 -31.90
CA PRO A 49 -7.22 61.87 -31.45
C PRO A 49 -7.12 61.73 -29.92
N MET A 50 -7.56 62.76 -29.19
CA MET A 50 -7.56 62.74 -27.72
C MET A 50 -8.49 61.67 -27.16
N LEU A 51 -9.72 61.58 -27.68
CA LEU A 51 -10.70 60.57 -27.31
C LEU A 51 -10.17 59.17 -27.61
N PHE A 52 -9.54 58.97 -28.77
CA PHE A 52 -8.92 57.71 -29.16
C PHE A 52 -7.84 57.27 -28.15
N LEU A 53 -6.96 58.19 -27.74
CA LEU A 53 -5.94 57.89 -26.72
C LEU A 53 -6.56 57.55 -25.36
N VAL A 54 -7.59 58.28 -24.91
CA VAL A 54 -8.29 57.96 -23.66
C VAL A 54 -8.88 56.56 -23.69
N LEU A 55 -9.58 56.20 -24.78
CA LEU A 55 -10.12 54.86 -24.97
C LEU A 55 -9.02 53.78 -24.93
N LEU A 56 -7.87 54.03 -25.57
CA LEU A 56 -6.75 53.10 -25.54
C LEU A 56 -6.20 52.90 -24.12
N THR A 57 -6.11 53.96 -23.31
CA THR A 57 -5.67 53.83 -21.91
C THR A 57 -6.67 53.03 -21.06
N TYR A 58 -7.98 53.21 -21.28
CA TYR A 58 -9.00 52.43 -20.59
C TYR A 58 -8.94 50.95 -20.97
N LEU A 59 -8.79 50.66 -22.26
CA LEU A 59 -8.61 49.29 -22.74
C LEU A 59 -7.37 48.65 -22.13
N HIS A 60 -6.25 49.38 -22.07
CA HIS A 60 -5.02 48.91 -21.46
C HIS A 60 -5.19 48.58 -19.97
N MET A 61 -5.81 49.47 -19.17
CA MET A 61 -6.07 49.21 -17.75
C MET A 61 -7.04 48.04 -17.54
N ALA A 62 -8.09 47.93 -18.37
CA ALA A 62 -9.01 46.81 -18.33
C ALA A 62 -8.30 45.49 -18.63
N PHE A 63 -7.42 45.46 -19.64
CA PHE A 63 -6.61 44.30 -19.99
C PHE A 63 -5.72 43.85 -18.82
N TYR A 64 -4.98 44.76 -18.18
CA TYR A 64 -4.12 44.39 -17.04
C TYR A 64 -4.93 43.91 -15.83
N THR A 65 -6.10 44.50 -15.58
CA THR A 65 -6.99 44.05 -14.50
C THR A 65 -7.50 42.63 -14.76
N LEU A 66 -7.85 42.32 -16.01
CA LEU A 66 -8.25 40.96 -16.41
C LEU A 66 -7.09 39.97 -16.26
N VAL A 67 -5.90 40.32 -16.75
CA VAL A 67 -4.69 39.48 -16.63
C VAL A 67 -4.37 39.19 -15.17
N GLU A 68 -4.39 40.20 -14.30
CA GLU A 68 -4.15 40.04 -12.87
C GLU A 68 -5.23 39.18 -12.19
N GLY A 69 -6.49 39.33 -12.63
CA GLY A 69 -7.59 38.46 -12.20
C GLY A 69 -7.34 36.98 -12.54
N PHE A 70 -6.85 36.68 -13.75
CA PHE A 70 -6.46 35.32 -14.14
C PHE A 70 -5.28 34.82 -13.32
N LYS A 71 -4.23 35.62 -13.13
CA LYS A 71 -3.07 35.26 -12.30
C LYS A 71 -3.47 34.93 -10.87
N SER A 72 -4.28 35.77 -10.24
CA SER A 72 -4.78 35.53 -8.88
C SER A 72 -5.61 34.26 -8.78
N ARG A 73 -6.46 33.98 -9.77
CA ARG A 73 -7.24 32.72 -9.83
C ARG A 73 -6.34 31.50 -9.95
N PHE A 74 -5.34 31.55 -10.83
CA PHE A 74 -4.38 30.45 -10.99
C PHE A 74 -3.56 30.23 -9.73
N LEU A 75 -3.10 31.29 -9.07
CA LEU A 75 -2.38 31.18 -7.80
C LEU A 75 -3.24 30.55 -6.71
N LYS A 76 -4.51 30.99 -6.55
CA LYS A 76 -5.43 30.40 -5.57
C LYS A 76 -5.69 28.92 -5.86
N GLN A 77 -5.80 28.53 -7.14
CA GLN A 77 -5.95 27.13 -7.51
C GLN A 77 -4.69 26.32 -7.20
N ASP A 78 -3.50 26.86 -7.49
CA ASP A 78 -2.24 26.17 -7.25
C ASP A 78 -1.96 25.99 -5.75
N ILE A 79 -2.37 26.94 -4.89
CA ILE A 79 -2.33 26.80 -3.44
C ILE A 79 -3.19 25.61 -2.99
N LYS A 80 -4.43 25.49 -3.50
CA LYS A 80 -5.29 24.33 -3.21
C LYS A 80 -4.65 23.02 -3.69
N ASN A 81 -4.10 23.05 -4.90
CA ASN A 81 -3.44 21.89 -5.50
C ASN A 81 -2.21 21.42 -4.70
N ILE A 82 -1.50 22.30 -3.97
CA ILE A 82 -0.40 21.87 -3.09
C ILE A 82 -0.94 21.03 -1.93
N PHE A 83 -2.02 21.46 -1.29
CA PHE A 83 -2.64 20.67 -0.23
C PHE A 83 -3.14 19.33 -0.76
N ASP A 84 -3.72 19.31 -1.95
CA ASP A 84 -4.10 18.05 -2.62
C ASP A 84 -2.89 17.16 -2.90
N LEU A 85 -1.74 17.72 -3.33
CA LEU A 85 -0.52 16.96 -3.56
C LEU A 85 0.04 16.37 -2.27
N ILE A 86 0.05 17.15 -1.19
CA ILE A 86 0.48 16.66 0.13
C ILE A 86 -0.47 15.54 0.60
N ARG A 87 -1.78 15.75 0.44
CA ARG A 87 -2.79 14.75 0.75
C ARG A 87 -2.55 13.45 0.00
N THR A 88 -2.36 13.50 -1.33
CA THR A 88 -2.12 12.29 -2.14
C THR A 88 -0.85 11.59 -1.71
N LYS A 89 0.20 12.33 -1.35
CA LYS A 89 1.45 11.74 -0.83
C LYS A 89 1.26 11.07 0.53
N LEU A 90 0.50 11.67 1.44
CA LEU A 90 0.20 11.08 2.76
C LEU A 90 -0.57 9.77 2.65
N ILE A 91 -1.59 9.72 1.78
CA ILE A 91 -2.37 8.49 1.57
C ILE A 91 -1.76 7.56 0.51
N GLU A 92 -0.54 7.83 0.05
CA GLU A 92 0.16 7.03 -0.97
C GLU A 92 -0.64 6.81 -2.28
N ASP A 93 -1.43 7.81 -2.68
CA ASP A 93 -2.20 7.85 -3.94
C ASP A 93 -1.30 8.29 -5.11
N ASP A 94 -1.50 7.71 -6.30
CA ASP A 94 -0.74 8.01 -7.52
C ASP A 94 -1.39 9.10 -8.40
N LYS A 95 -2.48 9.71 -7.93
CA LYS A 95 -3.13 10.84 -8.56
C LYS A 95 -2.13 11.97 -8.86
N LYS A 96 -2.02 12.31 -10.14
CA LYS A 96 -1.23 13.44 -10.63
C LYS A 96 -1.96 14.75 -10.37
N VAL A 97 -1.28 15.69 -9.72
CA VAL A 97 -1.78 17.04 -9.48
C VAL A 97 -1.07 18.02 -10.43
N VAL A 98 -1.85 18.84 -11.14
CA VAL A 98 -1.35 19.76 -12.18
C VAL A 98 -1.36 21.19 -11.67
N PHE A 99 -0.25 21.90 -11.87
CA PHE A 99 -0.08 23.29 -11.46
C PHE A 99 -0.03 24.21 -12.68
N LYS A 100 -0.52 25.44 -12.52
CA LYS A 100 -0.60 26.45 -13.60
C LYS A 100 0.67 27.29 -13.66
N THR A 101 1.09 27.83 -12.52
CA THR A 101 2.26 28.71 -12.36
C THR A 101 3.57 27.92 -12.37
N LYS A 102 4.67 28.57 -12.79
CA LYS A 102 5.97 27.91 -12.96
C LYS A 102 6.56 27.50 -11.60
N GLU A 103 6.43 28.38 -10.62
CA GLU A 103 6.94 28.23 -9.27
C GLU A 103 6.30 27.02 -8.58
N PHE A 104 4.99 26.85 -8.71
CA PHE A 104 4.29 25.70 -8.15
C PHE A 104 4.59 24.40 -8.90
N LYS A 105 4.85 24.46 -10.22
CA LYS A 105 5.34 23.28 -10.97
C LYS A 105 6.73 22.83 -10.49
N GLU A 106 7.61 23.76 -10.11
CA GLU A 106 8.91 23.42 -9.54
C GLU A 106 8.75 22.87 -8.13
N LEU A 107 7.95 23.52 -7.28
CA LEU A 107 7.62 23.05 -5.94
C LEU A 107 7.01 21.64 -5.95
N SER A 108 6.12 21.35 -6.90
CA SER A 108 5.50 20.03 -7.01
C SER A 108 6.51 18.93 -7.33
N LYS A 109 7.56 19.24 -8.10
CA LYS A 109 8.66 18.28 -8.38
C LYS A 109 9.46 17.99 -7.11
N VAL A 110 9.75 19.02 -6.31
CA VAL A 110 10.45 18.86 -5.03
C VAL A 110 9.62 18.01 -4.07
N VAL A 111 8.37 18.41 -3.83
CA VAL A 111 7.42 17.70 -2.94
C VAL A 111 7.23 16.25 -3.38
N SER A 112 7.20 15.99 -4.70
CA SER A 112 7.01 14.63 -5.21
C SER A 112 8.14 13.66 -4.90
N ASN A 113 9.36 14.18 -4.65
CA ASN A 113 10.55 13.41 -4.33
C ASN A 113 10.83 13.29 -2.82
N ILE A 114 9.95 13.85 -1.98
CA ILE A 114 10.07 13.79 -0.52
C ILE A 114 9.14 12.70 0.01
N LYS A 115 9.61 11.95 1.01
CA LYS A 115 8.77 11.05 1.81
C LYS A 115 8.17 11.81 2.98
N PHE A 116 6.87 11.69 3.16
CA PHE A 116 6.14 12.34 4.24
C PHE A 116 5.90 11.33 5.35
N ASP A 117 6.50 11.57 6.51
CA ASP A 117 6.21 10.83 7.73
C ASP A 117 5.48 11.75 8.73
N LEU A 118 4.36 11.27 9.25
CA LEU A 118 3.57 11.99 10.25
C LEU A 118 4.29 11.95 11.60
N LYS A 119 4.71 13.12 12.10
CA LYS A 119 5.33 13.24 13.43
C LYS A 119 4.35 13.05 14.59
N SER A 120 3.10 13.45 14.39
CA SER A 120 2.04 13.34 15.40
C SER A 120 0.73 12.96 14.74
N THR A 121 0.03 12.02 15.35
CA THR A 121 -1.27 11.51 14.95
C THR A 121 -2.44 12.41 15.39
N ILE A 122 -2.17 13.49 16.13
CA ILE A 122 -3.17 14.43 16.68
C ILE A 122 -3.04 15.82 16.04
N ALA A 123 -2.51 15.90 14.81
CA ALA A 123 -2.42 17.19 14.12
C ALA A 123 -3.82 17.65 13.68
N ASN A 124 -4.19 18.89 14.03
CA ASN A 124 -5.40 19.55 13.56
C ASN A 124 -5.01 20.72 12.67
N PHE A 125 -5.07 20.50 11.35
CA PHE A 125 -4.79 21.52 10.36
C PHE A 125 -6.06 22.31 10.02
N SER A 126 -5.90 23.53 9.50
CA SER A 126 -7.04 24.30 8.97
C SER A 126 -7.64 23.69 7.69
N ASN A 127 -6.91 22.79 7.03
CA ASN A 127 -7.36 22.08 5.85
C ASN A 127 -8.02 20.76 6.24
N GLU A 128 -9.34 20.65 6.05
CA GLU A 128 -10.11 19.48 6.46
C GLU A 128 -9.75 18.21 5.66
N ASP A 129 -9.39 18.35 4.38
CA ASP A 129 -9.00 17.20 3.55
C ASP A 129 -7.71 16.51 4.05
N LEU A 130 -6.80 17.30 4.64
CA LEU A 130 -5.61 16.77 5.32
C LEU A 130 -5.96 16.11 6.65
N ASN A 131 -6.88 16.68 7.43
CA ASN A 131 -7.35 16.07 8.68
C ASN A 131 -8.01 14.72 8.40
N ILE A 132 -8.83 14.63 7.35
CA ILE A 132 -9.45 13.37 6.91
C ILE A 132 -8.38 12.35 6.54
N ALA A 133 -7.36 12.76 5.78
CA ALA A 133 -6.26 11.86 5.42
C ALA A 133 -5.52 11.31 6.64
N ILE A 134 -5.24 12.14 7.65
CA ILE A 134 -4.61 11.71 8.90
C ILE A 134 -5.51 10.75 9.67
N ARG A 135 -6.81 11.07 9.82
CA ARG A 135 -7.77 10.17 10.47
C ARG A 135 -7.80 8.81 9.78
N THR A 136 -7.90 8.78 8.44
CA THR A 136 -7.83 7.53 7.67
C THR A 136 -6.56 6.73 7.96
N ILE A 137 -5.40 7.38 8.02
CA ILE A 137 -4.13 6.72 8.34
C ILE A 137 -4.14 6.17 9.78
N ASN A 138 -4.66 6.94 10.73
CA ASN A 138 -4.77 6.52 12.12
C ASN A 138 -5.71 5.34 12.30
N ASP A 139 -6.88 5.36 11.65
CA ASP A 139 -7.88 4.30 11.70
C ASP A 139 -7.29 3.00 11.14
N ILE A 140 -6.60 3.07 10.00
CA ILE A 140 -5.88 1.92 9.42
C ILE A 140 -4.76 1.45 10.37
N ASN A 141 -4.06 2.38 11.03
CA ASN A 141 -3.03 2.02 11.98
C ASN A 141 -3.56 1.36 13.25
N ALA A 142 -4.78 1.73 13.66
CA ALA A 142 -5.50 1.14 14.80
C ALA A 142 -6.16 -0.22 14.47
N GLY A 143 -6.15 -0.63 13.19
CA GLY A 143 -6.69 -1.91 12.74
C GLY A 143 -8.03 -1.84 12.02
N ALA A 144 -8.58 -0.64 11.78
CA ALA A 144 -9.82 -0.50 11.02
C ALA A 144 -9.60 -0.70 9.51
N TYR A 145 -10.58 -1.29 8.83
CA TYR A 145 -10.61 -1.37 7.38
C TYR A 145 -11.39 -0.20 6.76
N ILE A 146 -10.78 0.44 5.77
CA ILE A 146 -11.38 1.54 4.99
C ILE A 146 -11.68 1.07 3.57
N LYS A 147 -12.97 1.00 3.21
CA LYS A 147 -13.44 0.47 1.92
C LYS A 147 -12.96 1.27 0.70
N ASP A 148 -13.10 2.59 0.76
CA ASP A 148 -12.82 3.49 -0.38
C ASP A 148 -11.43 4.16 -0.26
N LEU A 149 -10.43 3.39 0.16
CA LEU A 149 -9.05 3.85 0.25
C LEU A 149 -8.47 4.09 -1.15
N LYS A 150 -8.00 5.31 -1.41
CA LYS A 150 -7.43 5.73 -2.71
C LYS A 150 -5.94 5.41 -2.87
N SER A 151 -5.32 4.77 -1.88
CA SER A 151 -3.90 4.41 -1.91
C SER A 151 -3.59 3.49 -3.08
N LYS A 152 -2.41 3.68 -3.67
CA LYS A 152 -1.94 2.83 -4.76
C LYS A 152 -1.72 1.39 -4.27
N GLN A 153 -2.08 0.41 -5.09
CA GLN A 153 -1.82 -1.00 -4.80
C GLN A 153 -0.32 -1.26 -4.62
N GLY A 154 0.02 -2.07 -3.61
CA GLY A 154 1.39 -2.43 -3.25
C GLY A 154 2.13 -1.40 -2.38
N THR A 155 1.49 -0.31 -1.96
CA THR A 155 2.07 0.60 -0.97
C THR A 155 1.80 0.11 0.46
N LYS A 156 2.58 0.59 1.42
CA LYS A 156 2.51 0.11 2.81
C LYS A 156 1.14 0.35 3.43
N LEU A 157 0.53 1.51 3.18
CA LEU A 157 -0.78 1.86 3.69
C LEU A 157 -1.87 0.98 3.07
N TYR A 158 -1.78 0.72 1.76
CA TYR A 158 -2.71 -0.18 1.07
C TYR A 158 -2.63 -1.60 1.63
N GLU A 159 -1.43 -2.17 1.71
CA GLU A 159 -1.24 -3.53 2.24
C GLU A 159 -1.72 -3.65 3.68
N LYS A 160 -1.45 -2.66 4.53
CA LYS A 160 -1.94 -2.64 5.91
C LYS A 160 -3.47 -2.62 5.98
N ASN A 161 -4.12 -1.81 5.15
CA ASN A 161 -5.59 -1.78 5.09
C ASN A 161 -6.18 -3.13 4.65
N ILE A 162 -5.54 -3.82 3.70
CA ILE A 162 -5.95 -5.16 3.28
C ILE A 162 -5.74 -6.19 4.41
N LYS A 163 -4.62 -6.13 5.14
CA LYS A 163 -4.38 -6.98 6.32
C LYS A 163 -5.44 -6.79 7.40
N ASN A 164 -5.86 -5.55 7.65
CA ASN A 164 -6.95 -5.27 8.59
C ASN A 164 -8.25 -5.95 8.15
N ARG A 165 -8.62 -5.84 6.86
CA ARG A 165 -9.81 -6.53 6.35
C ARG A 165 -9.71 -8.04 6.48
N ILE A 166 -8.56 -8.61 6.13
CA ILE A 166 -8.32 -10.06 6.25
C ILE A 166 -8.60 -10.52 7.68
N LYS A 167 -8.12 -9.78 8.68
CA LYS A 167 -8.28 -10.11 10.09
C LYS A 167 -9.76 -10.20 10.52
N ASP A 168 -10.61 -9.33 9.98
CA ASP A 168 -12.02 -9.23 10.38
C ASP A 168 -12.95 -10.08 9.48
N ASP A 169 -12.54 -10.41 8.25
CA ASP A 169 -13.36 -11.05 7.23
C ASP A 169 -12.63 -12.26 6.62
N ALA A 170 -12.91 -13.44 7.16
CA ALA A 170 -12.31 -14.68 6.72
C ALA A 170 -12.80 -15.13 5.33
N ASP A 171 -13.96 -14.67 4.83
CA ASP A 171 -14.38 -14.94 3.45
C ASP A 171 -13.58 -14.11 2.45
N PHE A 172 -13.31 -12.84 2.78
CA PHE A 172 -12.39 -12.03 2.01
C PHE A 172 -10.97 -12.61 2.01
N ALA A 173 -10.50 -13.19 3.12
CA ALA A 173 -9.22 -13.88 3.16
C ALA A 173 -9.14 -15.00 2.10
N VAL A 174 -10.20 -15.79 1.90
CA VAL A 174 -10.28 -16.82 0.84
C VAL A 174 -10.16 -16.19 -0.55
N GLU A 175 -10.76 -15.03 -0.79
CA GLU A 175 -10.63 -14.32 -2.08
C GLU A 175 -9.21 -13.82 -2.32
N VAL A 176 -8.54 -13.31 -1.28
CA VAL A 176 -7.16 -12.81 -1.36
C VAL A 176 -6.21 -13.93 -1.75
N VAL A 177 -6.33 -15.09 -1.11
CA VAL A 177 -5.51 -16.28 -1.41
C VAL A 177 -5.60 -16.66 -2.90
N LYS A 178 -6.79 -16.62 -3.49
CA LYS A 178 -7.02 -17.02 -4.89
C LYS A 178 -6.50 -16.04 -5.95
N ARG A 179 -6.27 -14.77 -5.59
CA ARG A 179 -5.94 -13.69 -6.54
C ARG A 179 -4.46 -13.32 -6.49
N ALA A 180 -3.61 -14.25 -6.94
CA ALA A 180 -2.17 -14.06 -7.06
C ALA A 180 -1.78 -12.96 -8.09
N ASP A 181 -2.70 -12.62 -8.99
CA ASP A 181 -2.57 -11.53 -9.95
C ASP A 181 -2.65 -10.14 -9.30
N LYS A 182 -3.36 -10.03 -8.17
CA LYS A 182 -3.67 -8.75 -7.53
C LYS A 182 -2.91 -8.52 -6.22
N TYR A 183 -2.63 -9.57 -5.46
CA TYR A 183 -2.05 -9.46 -4.13
C TYR A 183 -0.63 -10.02 -4.07
N SER A 184 0.21 -9.40 -3.25
CA SER A 184 1.56 -9.89 -2.98
C SER A 184 1.52 -11.21 -2.20
N TYR A 185 2.58 -12.01 -2.33
CA TYR A 185 2.71 -13.27 -1.60
C TYR A 185 2.57 -13.10 -0.08
N ASP A 186 3.08 -11.99 0.47
CA ASP A 186 2.96 -11.66 1.90
C ASP A 186 1.50 -11.48 2.34
N LEU A 187 0.67 -10.82 1.51
CA LEU A 187 -0.76 -10.71 1.74
C LEU A 187 -1.48 -12.06 1.59
N GLN A 188 -1.10 -12.86 0.59
CA GLN A 188 -1.66 -14.20 0.41
C GLN A 188 -1.32 -15.11 1.59
N LYS A 189 -0.10 -15.04 2.11
CA LYS A 189 0.34 -15.76 3.30
C LYS A 189 -0.46 -15.34 4.54
N THR A 190 -0.58 -14.03 4.78
CA THR A 190 -1.39 -13.48 5.89
C THR A 190 -2.85 -13.94 5.77
N ALA A 191 -3.40 -13.92 4.56
CA ALA A 191 -4.75 -14.38 4.29
C ALA A 191 -4.91 -15.88 4.53
N LEU A 192 -3.95 -16.70 4.08
CA LEU A 192 -4.01 -18.14 4.28
C LEU A 192 -3.93 -18.50 5.76
N LEU A 193 -3.09 -17.83 6.56
CA LEU A 193 -3.07 -18.02 8.02
C LEU A 193 -4.45 -17.76 8.64
N LYS A 194 -5.15 -16.71 8.21
CA LYS A 194 -6.50 -16.43 8.71
C LYS A 194 -7.54 -17.44 8.24
N VAL A 195 -7.42 -17.92 7.00
CA VAL A 195 -8.28 -19.00 6.49
C VAL A 195 -8.03 -20.30 7.27
N ILE A 196 -6.76 -20.60 7.58
CA ILE A 196 -6.41 -21.73 8.44
C ILE A 196 -7.07 -21.54 9.79
N GLU A 197 -6.94 -20.42 10.48
CA GLU A 197 -7.56 -20.17 11.78
C GLU A 197 -9.10 -20.37 11.76
N ASP A 198 -9.82 -19.73 10.83
CA ASP A 198 -11.27 -19.56 10.96
C ASP A 198 -12.12 -20.54 10.12
N LYS A 199 -11.57 -21.16 9.07
CA LYS A 199 -12.38 -21.94 8.11
C LYS A 199 -12.20 -23.45 8.28
N SER A 200 -13.13 -24.21 7.69
CA SER A 200 -13.13 -25.66 7.71
C SER A 200 -12.02 -26.25 6.82
N LEU A 201 -11.72 -27.52 7.06
CA LEU A 201 -10.72 -28.28 6.30
C LEU A 201 -10.94 -28.20 4.79
N THR A 202 -12.18 -28.36 4.33
CA THR A 202 -12.50 -28.32 2.89
C THR A 202 -12.14 -26.99 2.23
N THR A 203 -12.32 -25.87 2.95
CA THR A 203 -11.96 -24.54 2.47
C THR A 203 -10.45 -24.32 2.51
N VAL A 204 -9.77 -24.75 3.58
CA VAL A 204 -8.31 -24.67 3.69
C VAL A 204 -7.64 -25.47 2.59
N LYS A 205 -8.11 -26.71 2.31
CA LYS A 205 -7.62 -27.55 1.20
C LYS A 205 -7.70 -26.87 -0.16
N LYS A 206 -8.83 -26.21 -0.43
CA LYS A 206 -9.00 -25.44 -1.66
C LYS A 206 -8.11 -24.20 -1.67
N ALA A 207 -7.87 -23.57 -0.52
CA ALA A 207 -7.13 -22.33 -0.40
C ALA A 207 -5.62 -22.53 -0.61
N TYR A 208 -4.98 -23.49 0.07
CA TYR A 208 -3.54 -23.68 -0.07
C TYR A 208 -3.11 -24.20 -1.46
N ALA A 209 -4.04 -24.72 -2.27
CA ALA A 209 -3.74 -25.08 -3.66
C ALA A 209 -3.34 -23.87 -4.54
N TYR A 210 -3.69 -22.65 -4.13
CA TYR A 210 -3.37 -21.42 -4.86
C TYR A 210 -2.08 -20.73 -4.39
N VAL A 211 -1.48 -21.19 -3.30
CA VAL A 211 -0.34 -20.51 -2.65
C VAL A 211 0.77 -21.51 -2.42
N LYS A 212 2.00 -21.11 -2.74
CA LYS A 212 3.17 -21.92 -2.39
C LYS A 212 3.30 -21.98 -0.87
N LEU A 213 3.16 -23.18 -0.31
CA LEU A 213 3.32 -23.43 1.12
C LEU A 213 4.78 -23.23 1.53
N ASP A 214 4.98 -22.56 2.65
CA ASP A 214 6.26 -22.42 3.33
C ASP A 214 6.21 -23.11 4.70
N LYS A 215 7.34 -23.18 5.40
CA LYS A 215 7.45 -23.84 6.71
C LYS A 215 6.42 -23.29 7.71
N GLU A 216 6.19 -21.97 7.70
CA GLU A 216 5.28 -21.32 8.64
C GLU A 216 3.81 -21.70 8.37
N LEU A 217 3.38 -21.68 7.11
CA LEU A 217 2.03 -22.06 6.70
C LEU A 217 1.76 -23.54 6.99
N VAL A 218 2.73 -24.42 6.72
CA VAL A 218 2.59 -25.84 7.03
C VAL A 218 2.52 -26.06 8.53
N THR A 219 3.38 -25.43 9.31
CA THR A 219 3.31 -25.51 10.78
C THR A 219 1.95 -25.06 11.31
N ALA A 220 1.36 -24.00 10.75
CA ALA A 220 0.03 -23.54 11.14
C ALA A 220 -1.09 -24.54 10.77
N ILE A 221 -1.00 -25.17 9.59
CA ILE A 221 -1.94 -26.22 9.17
C ILE A 221 -1.88 -27.41 10.12
N LEU A 222 -0.67 -27.90 10.42
CA LEU A 222 -0.46 -29.06 11.29
C LEU A 222 -0.87 -28.75 12.74
N LYS A 223 -0.63 -27.53 13.25
CA LYS A 223 -1.15 -27.13 14.57
C LYS A 223 -2.66 -27.17 14.64
N LYS A 224 -3.34 -26.66 13.61
CA LYS A 224 -4.81 -26.71 13.58
C LYS A 224 -5.35 -28.14 13.53
N ASP A 225 -4.66 -29.01 12.81
CA ASP A 225 -4.94 -30.45 12.73
C ASP A 225 -4.99 -31.13 14.08
N ILE A 226 -4.08 -30.71 14.95
CA ILE A 226 -3.93 -31.25 16.31
C ILE A 226 -4.94 -30.65 17.27
N GLU A 227 -5.19 -29.34 17.17
CA GLU A 227 -6.01 -28.60 18.13
C GLU A 227 -7.51 -28.77 17.88
N THR A 228 -7.93 -29.19 16.68
CA THR A 228 -9.35 -29.22 16.27
C THR A 228 -9.74 -30.58 15.71
N ASP A 229 -10.50 -31.38 16.47
CA ASP A 229 -10.97 -32.72 16.06
C ASP A 229 -11.69 -32.75 14.69
N ASP A 230 -12.47 -31.70 14.38
CA ASP A 230 -13.20 -31.56 13.11
C ASP A 230 -12.30 -31.16 11.91
N PHE A 231 -11.03 -30.86 12.18
CA PHE A 231 -10.01 -30.56 11.19
C PHE A 231 -8.98 -31.70 11.22
N SER A 232 -9.33 -32.87 10.67
CA SER A 232 -8.39 -34.00 10.61
C SER A 232 -7.89 -34.25 9.18
N LEU A 233 -6.58 -34.08 9.00
CA LEU A 233 -5.83 -34.42 7.81
C LEU A 233 -5.52 -35.91 7.82
N GLY A 234 -5.74 -36.56 6.68
CA GLY A 234 -5.22 -37.91 6.50
C GLY A 234 -3.69 -37.87 6.42
N TYR A 235 -3.02 -38.89 6.95
CA TYR A 235 -1.56 -39.00 6.92
C TYR A 235 -0.96 -38.84 5.50
N GLU A 236 -1.66 -39.31 4.46
CA GLU A 236 -1.22 -39.14 3.06
C GLU A 236 -1.16 -37.66 2.62
N GLU A 237 -2.09 -36.85 3.14
CA GLU A 237 -2.13 -35.41 2.89
C GLU A 237 -0.97 -34.70 3.60
N VAL A 238 -0.69 -35.09 4.85
CA VAL A 238 0.46 -34.57 5.62
C VAL A 238 1.77 -34.89 4.89
N ILE A 239 1.94 -36.13 4.40
CA ILE A 239 3.11 -36.52 3.59
C ILE A 239 3.22 -35.64 2.36
N ARG A 240 2.13 -35.42 1.62
CA ARG A 240 2.13 -34.60 0.41
C ARG A 240 2.57 -33.16 0.71
N ILE A 241 2.02 -32.56 1.76
CA ILE A 241 2.36 -31.18 2.15
C ILE A 241 3.83 -31.05 2.56
N LEU A 242 4.36 -32.03 3.30
CA LEU A 242 5.76 -32.03 3.75
C LEU A 242 6.76 -32.28 2.62
N LYS A 243 6.40 -33.10 1.61
CA LYS A 243 7.25 -33.37 0.43
C LYS A 243 7.55 -32.14 -0.42
N ASP A 244 6.58 -31.24 -0.52
CA ASP A 244 6.72 -30.03 -1.33
C ASP A 244 7.66 -29.00 -0.67
N LEU A 245 8.07 -29.24 0.57
CA LEU A 245 8.99 -28.41 1.34
C LEU A 245 10.42 -28.97 1.33
N LYS A 246 11.40 -28.07 1.29
CA LYS A 246 12.80 -28.41 1.59
C LYS A 246 13.01 -28.36 3.10
N LEU A 247 12.84 -29.51 3.76
CA LEU A 247 12.97 -29.66 5.21
C LEU A 247 14.33 -30.26 5.57
N SER A 248 14.90 -29.78 6.68
CA SER A 248 16.08 -30.36 7.31
C SER A 248 15.71 -31.48 8.29
N LYS A 249 16.73 -32.21 8.77
CA LYS A 249 16.57 -33.25 9.79
C LYS A 249 15.89 -32.72 11.04
N GLU A 250 16.32 -31.54 11.49
CA GLU A 250 15.76 -30.87 12.66
C GLU A 250 14.29 -30.49 12.46
N ASP A 251 13.91 -30.05 11.25
CA ASP A 251 12.53 -29.69 10.94
C ASP A 251 11.60 -30.91 11.02
N PHE A 252 12.03 -32.08 10.51
CA PHE A 252 11.25 -33.31 10.61
C PHE A 252 11.07 -33.75 12.06
N VAL A 253 12.11 -33.61 12.90
CA VAL A 253 12.03 -33.91 14.34
C VAL A 253 11.08 -32.92 15.04
N GLU A 254 11.09 -31.63 14.68
CA GLU A 254 10.12 -30.64 15.20
C GLU A 254 8.68 -31.04 14.86
N PHE A 255 8.41 -31.50 13.63
CA PHE A 255 7.08 -31.97 13.26
C PHE A 255 6.68 -33.26 13.99
N ALA A 256 7.62 -34.19 14.21
CA ALA A 256 7.37 -35.39 14.99
C ALA A 256 6.98 -35.07 16.43
N LYS A 257 7.69 -34.12 17.05
CA LYS A 257 7.36 -33.61 18.39
C LYS A 257 6.01 -32.91 18.43
N LEU A 258 5.64 -32.19 17.38
CA LEU A 258 4.35 -31.51 17.34
C LEU A 258 3.17 -32.50 17.41
N TYR A 259 3.27 -33.60 16.67
CA TYR A 259 2.23 -34.63 16.59
C TYR A 259 2.27 -35.67 17.73
N GLU A 260 3.28 -35.65 18.59
CA GLU A 260 3.50 -36.72 19.58
C GLU A 260 2.36 -36.85 20.61
N ASP A 261 1.67 -35.74 20.89
CA ASP A 261 0.60 -35.66 21.88
C ASP A 261 -0.80 -35.75 21.27
N SER A 262 -0.93 -35.69 19.94
CA SER A 262 -2.21 -35.46 19.26
C SER A 262 -2.77 -36.70 18.57
N GLU A 263 -1.91 -37.57 18.08
CA GLU A 263 -2.27 -38.66 17.17
C GLU A 263 -2.26 -40.03 17.84
N LYS A 264 -2.97 -40.97 17.22
CA LYS A 264 -2.84 -42.38 17.63
C LYS A 264 -1.42 -42.84 17.31
N PRO A 265 -0.69 -43.47 18.27
CA PRO A 265 0.70 -43.90 18.09
C PRO A 265 0.94 -44.65 16.78
N ASP A 266 0.03 -45.54 16.39
CA ASP A 266 0.11 -46.34 15.16
C ASP A 266 0.13 -45.50 13.88
N ILE A 267 -0.67 -44.42 13.83
CA ILE A 267 -0.76 -43.54 12.65
C ILE A 267 0.51 -42.70 12.54
N LEU A 268 1.02 -42.20 13.68
CA LEU A 268 2.23 -41.39 13.72
C LEU A 268 3.47 -42.20 13.30
N ILE A 269 3.57 -43.45 13.76
CA ILE A 269 4.62 -44.39 13.34
C ILE A 269 4.56 -44.62 11.83
N LEU A 270 3.37 -44.90 11.28
CA LEU A 270 3.16 -45.12 9.84
C LEU A 270 3.51 -43.88 8.99
N LEU A 271 3.17 -42.69 9.48
CA LEU A 271 3.49 -41.41 8.82
C LEU A 271 5.00 -41.22 8.67
N PHE A 272 5.75 -41.33 9.77
CA PHE A 272 7.20 -41.12 9.75
C PHE A 272 7.98 -42.29 9.14
N GLU A 273 7.45 -43.52 9.21
CA GLU A 273 7.99 -44.67 8.46
C GLU A 273 7.98 -44.39 6.96
N LYS A 274 6.83 -43.97 6.41
CA LYS A 274 6.71 -43.60 4.99
C LYS A 274 7.60 -42.39 4.64
N LEU A 275 7.62 -41.34 5.46
CA LEU A 275 8.48 -40.17 5.22
C LEU A 275 9.97 -40.56 5.16
N SER A 276 10.45 -41.39 6.08
CA SER A 276 11.84 -41.85 6.12
C SER A 276 12.22 -42.71 4.90
N SER A 277 11.28 -43.50 4.37
CA SER A 277 11.52 -44.32 3.17
C SER A 277 11.69 -43.48 1.89
N GLU A 278 11.18 -42.25 1.90
CA GLU A 278 11.19 -41.35 0.73
C GLU A 278 12.18 -40.20 0.87
N ASN A 279 12.60 -39.87 2.10
CA ASN A 279 13.56 -38.82 2.41
C ASN A 279 14.45 -39.23 3.58
N GLU A 280 15.76 -39.37 3.32
CA GLU A 280 16.76 -39.72 4.33
C GLU A 280 16.78 -38.74 5.52
N ASP A 281 16.48 -37.46 5.29
CA ASP A 281 16.45 -36.44 6.35
C ASP A 281 15.30 -36.65 7.35
N ALA A 282 14.27 -37.42 7.00
CA ALA A 282 13.17 -37.76 7.90
C ALA A 282 13.48 -38.98 8.82
N THR A 283 14.64 -39.63 8.63
CA THR A 283 15.03 -40.84 9.40
C THR A 283 15.17 -40.55 10.88
N ASP A 284 15.80 -39.43 11.26
CA ASP A 284 15.96 -39.05 12.67
C ASP A 284 14.62 -38.84 13.37
N ALA A 285 13.64 -38.29 12.64
CA ALA A 285 12.29 -38.10 13.14
C ALA A 285 11.55 -39.44 13.31
N TYR A 286 11.74 -40.39 12.40
CA TYR A 286 11.19 -41.74 12.54
C TYR A 286 11.78 -42.48 13.75
N LEU A 287 13.10 -42.43 13.93
CA LEU A 287 13.77 -43.00 15.10
C LEU A 287 13.32 -42.35 16.41
N TYR A 288 13.10 -41.03 16.41
CA TYR A 288 12.51 -40.31 17.54
C TYR A 288 11.12 -40.86 17.89
N VAL A 289 10.23 -41.00 16.91
CA VAL A 289 8.87 -41.53 17.10
C VAL A 289 8.89 -42.96 17.63
N LEU A 290 9.69 -43.85 17.03
CA LEU A 290 9.84 -45.24 17.49
C LEU A 290 10.33 -45.31 18.94
N ASN A 291 11.30 -44.46 19.30
CA ASN A 291 11.83 -44.40 20.65
C ASN A 291 10.80 -43.85 21.65
N LYS A 292 10.01 -42.83 21.27
CA LYS A 292 8.96 -42.23 22.11
C LYS A 292 7.86 -43.24 22.45
N PHE A 293 7.40 -44.00 21.47
CA PHE A 293 6.36 -45.03 21.66
C PHE A 293 6.88 -46.41 22.06
N GLU A 294 8.15 -46.51 22.46
CA GLU A 294 8.77 -47.75 22.93
C GLU A 294 8.69 -48.94 21.96
N MET A 295 8.71 -48.66 20.64
CA MET A 295 8.74 -49.67 19.58
C MET A 295 10.13 -50.29 19.43
N LYS A 296 10.62 -50.93 20.50
CA LYS A 296 12.00 -51.43 20.64
C LYS A 296 12.40 -52.40 19.55
N ASP A 297 11.49 -53.30 19.14
CA ASP A 297 11.79 -54.32 18.13
C ASP A 297 12.02 -53.69 16.75
N LYS A 298 11.14 -52.76 16.33
CA LYS A 298 11.31 -52.00 15.07
C LYS A 298 12.55 -51.11 15.11
N LEU A 299 12.81 -50.47 16.24
CA LEU A 299 13.98 -49.62 16.44
C LEU A 299 15.28 -50.45 16.32
N ARG A 300 15.31 -51.64 16.94
CA ARG A 300 16.44 -52.56 16.88
C ARG A 300 16.67 -53.10 15.47
N GLU A 301 15.59 -53.50 14.79
CA GLU A 301 15.65 -53.97 13.40
C GLU A 301 16.25 -52.92 12.46
N PHE A 302 15.85 -51.65 12.60
CA PHE A 302 16.40 -50.55 11.81
C PHE A 302 17.87 -50.29 12.15
N LEU A 303 18.23 -50.22 13.43
CA LEU A 303 19.59 -49.88 13.87
C LEU A 303 20.61 -50.98 13.57
N ILE A 304 20.23 -52.26 13.53
CA ILE A 304 21.10 -53.37 13.10
C ILE A 304 21.54 -53.21 11.64
N GLY A 305 20.69 -52.61 10.80
CA GLY A 305 21.00 -52.34 9.39
C GLY A 305 21.86 -51.10 9.14
N SER A 306 22.13 -50.28 10.16
CA SER A 306 22.86 -49.01 10.05
C SER A 306 24.35 -49.13 10.38
N ALA A 307 25.21 -48.30 9.77
CA ALA A 307 26.66 -48.32 10.02
C ALA A 307 26.99 -47.97 11.49
N ASP A 308 28.10 -48.48 12.02
CA ASP A 308 28.46 -48.37 13.45
C ASP A 308 28.53 -46.93 13.97
N ASP A 309 28.93 -45.98 13.11
CA ASP A 309 29.06 -44.55 13.39
C ASP A 309 27.76 -43.75 13.16
N GLU A 310 26.72 -44.36 12.61
CA GLU A 310 25.41 -43.73 12.40
C GLU A 310 24.46 -43.95 13.60
N TYR A 311 23.63 -42.94 13.88
CA TYR A 311 22.56 -42.97 14.87
C TYR A 311 23.00 -43.38 16.30
N VAL A 312 24.26 -43.09 16.66
CA VAL A 312 24.89 -43.48 17.94
C VAL A 312 24.04 -43.11 19.16
N ALA A 313 23.39 -41.95 19.14
CA ALA A 313 22.50 -41.52 20.22
C ALA A 313 21.28 -42.45 20.39
N PHE A 314 20.69 -42.92 19.30
CA PHE A 314 19.57 -43.86 19.33
C PHE A 314 20.01 -45.28 19.71
N LYS A 315 21.21 -45.72 19.31
CA LYS A 315 21.82 -46.98 19.75
C LYS A 315 22.07 -47.00 21.26
N ALA A 316 22.69 -45.93 21.77
CA ALA A 316 22.92 -45.77 23.21
C ALA A 316 21.61 -45.73 24.03
N LEU A 317 20.57 -45.10 23.50
CA LEU A 317 19.24 -45.09 24.11
C LEU A 317 18.61 -46.48 24.19
N LEU A 318 18.73 -47.28 23.12
CA LEU A 318 18.21 -48.64 23.09
C LEU A 318 18.92 -49.51 24.14
N ASP A 319 20.25 -49.45 24.22
CA ASP A 319 21.05 -50.19 25.20
C ASP A 319 20.70 -49.79 26.65
N LEU A 320 20.52 -48.49 26.91
CA LEU A 320 20.12 -47.98 28.22
C LEU A 320 18.70 -48.45 28.60
N LYS A 321 17.78 -48.50 27.64
CA LYS A 321 16.42 -49.01 27.84
C LYS A 321 16.40 -50.52 28.06
N ASP A 322 17.25 -51.29 27.37
CA ASP A 322 17.42 -52.73 27.59
C ASP A 322 18.06 -53.02 28.96
N ALA A 323 18.92 -52.12 29.46
CA ALA A 323 19.45 -52.14 30.82
C ALA A 323 18.49 -51.62 31.90
N GLY A 324 17.23 -51.32 31.55
CA GLY A 324 16.18 -50.90 32.50
C GLY A 324 16.24 -49.45 32.96
N LYS A 325 17.00 -48.57 32.27
CA LYS A 325 17.09 -47.14 32.58
C LYS A 325 16.27 -46.30 31.60
N LEU A 326 15.45 -45.38 32.11
CA LEU A 326 14.58 -44.49 31.32
C LEU A 326 15.26 -43.14 31.11
N TYR A 327 15.83 -42.94 29.92
CA TYR A 327 16.38 -41.64 29.47
C TYR A 327 15.68 -41.19 28.18
N SER A 328 15.50 -39.88 28.00
CA SER A 328 15.00 -39.30 26.76
C SER A 328 16.16 -38.92 25.82
N LEU A 329 15.88 -38.77 24.52
CA LEU A 329 16.86 -38.32 23.54
C LEU A 329 17.54 -37.02 23.98
N GLU A 330 16.76 -36.08 24.50
CA GLU A 330 17.21 -34.76 24.98
C GLU A 330 18.15 -34.83 26.19
N SER A 331 18.08 -35.90 26.98
CA SER A 331 18.98 -36.10 28.13
C SER A 331 20.31 -36.75 27.77
N ILE A 332 20.47 -37.28 26.55
CA ILE A 332 21.68 -37.97 26.09
C ILE A 332 22.38 -37.21 24.96
N SER A 333 21.63 -36.48 24.12
CA SER A 333 22.22 -35.58 23.12
C SER A 333 22.58 -34.23 23.76
N TYR A 334 23.88 -34.00 23.99
CA TYR A 334 24.37 -32.64 24.22
C TYR A 334 24.23 -31.84 22.92
N LYS A 335 23.63 -30.63 23.03
CA LYS A 335 23.56 -29.64 21.94
C LYS A 335 24.92 -29.33 21.35
#